data_AF-A0A0W1IE82-F1
#
_entry.id   AF-A0A0W1IE82-F1
#
_cell.length_a   1.000
_cell.length_b   1.000
_cell.length_c   1.000
_cell.angle_alpha   90.00
_cell.angle_beta   90.00
_cell.angle_gamma   90.00
#
_symmetry.space_group_name_H-M   'P 1'
#
loop_
_entity.id
_entity.type
_entity.pdbx_description
1 polymer ?
#
loop_
_entity_poly.entity_id
_entity_poly.type
_entity_poly.pdbx_seq_one_letter_code
_entity_poly.pdbx_strand_id
1 'polypeptide(L)'
;MALADQILHLFVPPRFSSIDAGHLAIDIAAAIATLVLALTAHRFWPMPAAVLQIFPLMAHVGKAMEISFHPVAYQTMQVAASWLLPPLLALATWRHVRRLRANGNDRSWRGWSRRSRPTTATR
;
A
#
# COMPACT_ATOMS: atom_id res chain seq x y z
N MET A 1 4.30 25.73 -2.19
CA MET A 1 4.01 24.79 -1.08
C MET A 1 4.53 25.30 0.26
N ALA A 2 5.82 25.65 0.42
CA ALA A 2 6.37 26.09 1.72
C ALA A 2 5.68 27.31 2.37
N LEU A 3 5.31 28.34 1.59
CA LEU A 3 4.59 29.51 2.13
C LEU A 3 3.19 29.17 2.65
N ALA A 4 2.48 28.26 1.97
CA ALA A 4 1.15 27.83 2.40
C ALA A 4 1.22 26.99 3.69
N ASP A 5 2.26 26.15 3.80
CA ASP A 5 2.56 25.34 4.99
C ASP A 5 2.89 26.23 6.21
N GLN A 6 3.68 27.29 6.00
CA GLN A 6 3.96 28.29 7.06
C GLN A 6 2.70 29.02 7.52
N ILE A 7 1.83 29.44 6.60
CA ILE A 7 0.57 30.14 6.95
C ILE A 7 -0.35 29.21 7.75
N LEU A 8 -0.44 27.93 7.39
CA LEU A 8 -1.25 26.95 8.12
C LEU A 8 -0.80 26.80 9.58
N HIS A 9 0.52 26.74 9.82
CA HIS A 9 1.07 26.59 11.16
C HIS A 9 0.93 27.81 12.08
N LEU A 10 0.54 28.97 11.53
CA LEU A 10 0.13 30.13 12.33
C LEU A 10 -1.23 29.93 12.99
N PHE A 11 -2.11 29.13 12.37
CA PHE A 11 -3.48 28.88 12.86
C PHE A 11 -3.63 27.50 13.50
N VAL A 12 -2.82 26.52 13.08
CA VAL A 12 -2.84 25.15 13.59
C VAL A 12 -1.47 24.83 14.18
N PRO A 13 -1.31 24.92 15.51
CA PRO A 13 -0.03 24.63 16.14
C PRO A 13 0.38 23.19 15.81
N PRO A 14 1.61 22.97 15.33
CA PRO A 14 2.09 21.65 14.96
C PRO A 14 2.10 20.73 16.19
N ARG A 15 1.12 19.84 16.30
CA ARG A 15 1.08 18.77 17.33
C ARG A 15 1.90 17.56 16.86
N PHE A 16 3.22 17.73 16.72
CA PHE A 16 4.15 16.61 16.46
C PHE A 16 4.60 15.89 17.75
N SER A 17 4.06 16.26 18.91
CA SER A 17 4.49 15.74 20.21
C SER A 17 3.86 14.39 20.57
N SER A 18 2.87 13.90 19.83
CA SER A 18 2.15 12.66 20.14
C SER A 18 2.02 11.77 18.91
N ILE A 19 1.74 10.48 19.14
CA ILE A 19 1.40 9.54 18.07
C ILE A 19 0.10 10.03 17.42
N ASP A 20 0.13 10.23 16.11
CA ASP A 20 -1.09 10.50 15.34
C ASP A 20 -1.90 9.20 15.22
N ALA A 21 -2.87 9.05 16.11
CA ALA A 21 -3.72 7.85 16.17
C ALA A 21 -4.55 7.64 14.90
N GLY A 22 -4.88 8.71 14.18
CA GLY A 22 -5.63 8.65 12.92
C GLY A 22 -4.79 8.00 11.82
N HIS A 23 -3.57 8.49 11.63
CA HIS A 23 -2.64 7.91 10.66
C HIS A 23 -2.26 6.46 11.02
N LEU A 24 -1.99 6.19 12.30
CA LEU A 24 -1.71 4.83 12.77
C LEU A 24 -2.86 3.86 12.44
N ALA A 25 -4.11 4.27 12.63
CA ALA A 25 -5.26 3.43 12.30
C ALA A 25 -5.34 3.13 10.79
N ILE A 26 -5.07 4.13 9.94
CA ILE A 26 -5.03 3.97 8.48
C ILE A 26 -3.91 3.01 8.07
N ASP A 27 -2.71 3.16 8.64
CA ASP A 27 -1.55 2.33 8.33
C ASP A 27 -1.76 0.87 8.74
N ILE A 28 -2.35 0.64 9.92
CA ILE A 28 -2.74 -0.70 10.39
C ILE A 28 -3.77 -1.31 9.43
N ALA A 29 -4.82 -0.55 9.07
CA ALA A 29 -5.85 -1.04 8.15
C ALA A 29 -5.25 -1.39 6.78
N ALA A 30 -4.36 -0.55 6.25
CA ALA A 30 -3.66 -0.80 4.99
C ALA A 30 -2.74 -2.03 5.07
N ALA A 31 -1.98 -2.19 6.16
CA ALA A 31 -1.13 -3.34 6.40
C ALA A 31 -1.94 -4.64 6.46
N ILE A 32 -3.05 -4.66 7.20
CA ILE A 32 -3.94 -5.83 7.29
C ILE A 32 -4.54 -6.14 5.93
N ALA A 33 -5.09 -5.14 5.23
CA ALA A 33 -5.73 -5.35 3.93
C ALA A 33 -4.75 -5.91 2.89
N THR A 34 -3.55 -5.35 2.81
CA THR A 34 -2.51 -5.81 1.87
C THR A 34 -1.95 -7.17 2.25
N LEU A 35 -1.80 -7.47 3.54
CA LEU A 35 -1.38 -8.79 4.03
C LEU A 35 -2.43 -9.85 3.69
N VAL A 36 -3.70 -9.61 3.99
CA VAL A 36 -4.81 -10.50 3.62
C VAL A 36 -4.81 -10.74 2.11
N LEU A 37 -4.61 -9.69 1.32
CA LEU A 37 -4.52 -9.81 -0.14
C LEU A 37 -3.30 -10.64 -0.58
N ALA A 38 -2.14 -10.48 0.06
CA ALA A 38 -0.95 -11.28 -0.22
C ALA A 38 -1.15 -12.77 0.05
N LEU A 39 -1.89 -13.11 1.11
CA LEU A 39 -2.18 -14.49 1.47
C LEU A 39 -3.24 -15.13 0.55
N THR A 40 -4.20 -14.35 0.07
CA THR A 40 -5.37 -14.87 -0.65
C THR A 40 -5.26 -14.79 -2.17
N ALA A 41 -4.51 -13.83 -2.71
CA ALA A 41 -4.44 -13.58 -4.14
C ALA A 41 -3.51 -14.56 -4.86
N HIS A 42 -3.89 -15.01 -6.06
CA HIS A 42 -3.06 -15.86 -6.93
C HIS A 42 -2.08 -15.01 -7.76
N ARG A 43 -1.49 -13.99 -7.15
CA ARG A 43 -0.63 -13.01 -7.82
C ARG A 43 0.38 -12.48 -6.83
N PHE A 44 1.56 -12.16 -7.34
CA PHE A 44 2.71 -11.80 -6.50
C PHE A 44 2.65 -10.35 -5.99
N TRP A 45 2.06 -9.42 -6.76
CA TRP A 45 2.08 -7.99 -6.45
C TRP A 45 1.59 -7.57 -5.05
N PRO A 46 0.61 -8.25 -4.40
CA PRO A 46 0.20 -7.84 -3.07
C PRO A 46 1.26 -8.11 -1.99
N MET A 47 2.21 -9.02 -2.22
CA MET A 47 3.29 -9.31 -1.28
C MET A 47 4.25 -8.11 -1.10
N PRO A 48 4.85 -7.51 -2.15
CA PRO A 48 5.62 -6.28 -1.98
C PRO A 48 4.74 -5.11 -1.50
N ALA A 49 3.43 -5.08 -1.84
CA ALA A 49 2.53 -4.07 -1.29
C ALA A 49 2.39 -4.18 0.23
N ALA A 50 2.30 -5.39 0.78
CA ALA A 50 2.26 -5.63 2.23
C ALA A 50 3.58 -5.26 2.91
N VAL A 51 4.73 -5.56 2.28
CA VAL A 51 6.04 -5.16 2.79
C VAL A 51 6.18 -3.65 2.89
N LEU A 52 5.66 -2.90 1.91
CA LEU A 52 5.69 -1.44 1.93
C LEU A 52 4.92 -0.82 3.11
N GLN A 53 3.91 -1.51 3.64
CA GLN A 53 3.16 -1.04 4.82
C GLN A 53 3.94 -1.16 6.13
N ILE A 54 5.09 -1.84 6.14
CA ILE A 54 5.95 -1.93 7.34
C ILE A 54 6.60 -0.56 7.64
N PHE A 55 6.92 0.23 6.63
CA PHE A 55 7.60 1.52 6.81
C PHE A 55 6.82 2.51 7.70
N PRO A 56 5.56 2.87 7.40
CA PRO A 56 4.82 3.80 8.26
C PRO A 56 4.56 3.23 9.66
N LEU A 57 4.32 1.92 9.79
CA LEU A 57 4.20 1.26 11.09
C LEU A 57 5.49 1.37 11.92
N MET A 58 6.66 1.19 11.32
CA MET A 58 7.95 1.38 11.99
C MET A 58 8.19 2.83 12.40
N ALA A 59 7.70 3.80 11.63
CA ALA A 59 7.76 5.21 11.98
C ALA A 59 6.95 5.49 13.26
N HIS A 60 5.74 4.93 13.33
CA HIS A 60 4.88 5.01 14.52
C HIS A 60 5.47 4.28 15.73
N VAL A 61 6.03 3.08 15.55
CA VAL A 61 6.69 2.34 16.63
C VAL A 61 7.86 3.12 17.19
N GLY A 62 8.75 3.64 16.34
CA GLY A 62 9.87 4.42 16.84
C GLY A 62 9.45 5.73 17.48
N LYS A 63 8.38 6.39 17.00
CA LYS A 63 7.78 7.53 17.71
C LYS A 63 7.23 7.14 19.08
N ALA A 64 6.58 5.99 19.20
CA ALA A 64 6.05 5.46 20.47
C ALA A 64 7.16 5.10 21.47
N MET A 65 8.31 4.66 20.96
CA MET A 65 9.50 4.34 21.75
C MET A 65 10.42 5.55 21.97
N GLU A 66 9.97 6.77 21.61
CA GLU A 66 10.75 8.01 21.70
C GLU A 66 12.12 7.94 20.99
N ILE A 67 12.22 7.12 19.95
CA ILE A 67 13.42 7.01 19.12
C ILE A 67 13.55 8.30 18.30
N SER A 68 14.68 8.98 18.48
CA SER A 68 15.04 10.17 17.70
C SER A 68 15.39 9.78 16.27
N PHE A 69 14.47 10.01 15.34
CA PHE A 69 14.74 9.95 13.91
C PHE A 69 15.09 11.32 13.34
N HIS A 70 15.92 11.33 12.30
CA HIS A 70 16.03 12.50 11.44
C HIS A 70 14.65 12.79 10.81
N PRO A 71 14.16 14.04 10.79
CA PRO A 71 12.80 14.36 10.30
C PRO A 71 12.51 13.85 8.89
N VAL A 72 13.52 13.94 8.00
CA VAL A 72 13.42 13.41 6.63
C VAL A 72 13.22 11.90 6.63
N ALA A 73 13.94 11.14 7.48
CA ALA A 73 13.79 9.69 7.54
C ALA A 73 12.39 9.29 8.02
N TYR A 74 11.89 9.94 9.06
CA TYR A 74 10.52 9.73 9.54
C TYR A 74 9.50 10.01 8.44
N GLN A 75 9.62 11.15 7.75
CA GLN A 75 8.70 11.52 6.68
C GLN A 75 8.81 10.56 5.48
N THR A 76 10.01 10.13 5.11
CA THR A 76 10.22 9.13 4.05
C THR A 76 9.52 7.82 4.39
N MET A 77 9.64 7.34 5.63
CA MET A 77 8.95 6.12 6.08
C MET A 77 7.43 6.26 6.00
N GLN A 78 6.90 7.43 6.40
CA GLN A 78 5.47 7.73 6.35
C GLN A 78 4.91 7.75 4.92
N VAL A 79 5.66 8.30 3.95
CA VAL A 79 5.16 8.45 2.57
C VAL A 79 5.57 7.32 1.61
N ALA A 80 6.48 6.42 2.02
CA ALA A 80 7.07 5.39 1.15
C ALA A 80 6.01 4.58 0.41
N ALA A 81 5.00 4.08 1.13
CA ALA A 81 3.91 3.31 0.54
C ALA A 81 3.13 4.13 -0.50
N SER A 82 2.80 5.39 -0.20
CA SER A 82 2.04 6.28 -1.09
C SER A 82 2.76 6.56 -2.41
N TRP A 83 4.09 6.61 -2.43
CA TRP A 83 4.87 6.81 -3.65
C TRP A 83 5.14 5.52 -4.42
N LEU A 84 5.34 4.39 -3.73
CA LEU A 84 5.76 3.13 -4.35
C LEU A 84 4.59 2.20 -4.73
N LEU A 85 3.45 2.28 -4.04
CA LEU A 85 2.29 1.45 -4.35
C LEU A 85 1.64 1.79 -5.70
N PRO A 86 1.42 3.07 -6.08
CA PRO A 86 0.83 3.38 -7.38
C PRO A 86 1.62 2.83 -8.59
N PRO A 87 2.95 3.00 -8.70
CA PRO A 87 3.69 2.41 -9.82
C PRO A 87 3.70 0.88 -9.76
N LEU A 88 3.76 0.28 -8.56
CA LEU A 88 3.62 -1.17 -8.39
C LEU A 88 2.26 -1.68 -8.92
N LEU A 89 1.16 -0.98 -8.59
CA LEU A 89 -0.19 -1.30 -9.05
C LEU A 89 -0.34 -1.10 -10.56
N ALA A 90 0.22 -0.03 -11.11
CA ALA A 90 0.23 0.22 -12.56
C ALA A 90 0.93 -0.93 -13.30
N LEU A 91 2.13 -1.33 -12.84
CA LEU A 91 2.86 -2.46 -13.39
C LEU A 91 2.10 -3.78 -13.25
N ALA A 92 1.52 -4.04 -12.07
CA ALA A 92 0.73 -5.24 -11.81
C ALA A 92 -0.48 -5.33 -12.74
N THR A 93 -1.17 -4.22 -12.97
CA THR A 93 -2.32 -4.09 -13.86
C THR A 93 -1.93 -4.33 -15.30
N TRP A 94 -0.85 -3.69 -15.77
CA TRP A 94 -0.33 -3.92 -17.12
C TRP A 94 0.05 -5.39 -17.36
N ARG A 95 0.75 -6.02 -16.42
CA ARG A 95 1.10 -7.45 -16.49
C ARG A 95 -0.13 -8.34 -16.50
N HIS A 96 -1.17 -7.99 -15.74
CA HIS A 96 -2.43 -8.74 -15.71
C HIS A 96 -3.16 -8.66 -17.06
N VAL A 97 -3.32 -7.45 -17.61
CA VAL A 97 -3.95 -7.24 -18.93
C VAL A 97 -3.20 -8.02 -20.01
N ARG A 98 -1.86 -7.99 -19.99
CA ARG A 98 -1.04 -8.75 -20.94
C ARG A 98 -1.25 -10.26 -20.84
N ARG A 99 -1.32 -10.83 -19.63
CA ARG A 99 -1.60 -12.27 -19.43
C ARG A 99 -3.00 -12.64 -19.89
N LEU A 100 -3.99 -11.79 -19.61
CA LEU A 100 -5.37 -12.04 -20.01
C LEU A 100 -5.53 -12.07 -21.53
N ARG A 101 -4.86 -11.16 -22.25
CA ARG A 101 -4.82 -11.14 -23.72
C ARG A 101 -4.16 -12.38 -24.33
N ALA A 102 -3.13 -12.92 -23.68
CA ALA A 102 -2.41 -14.09 -24.18
C ALA A 102 -3.12 -15.42 -23.88
N ASN A 103 -3.68 -15.56 -22.66
CA ASN A 103 -4.12 -16.86 -22.13
C ASN A 103 -5.65 -16.97 -21.98
N GLY A 104 -6.39 -15.87 -22.16
CA GLY A 104 -7.87 -15.81 -22.03
C GLY A 104 -8.41 -15.97 -20.61
N ASN A 105 -7.61 -16.50 -19.67
CA ASN A 105 -7.99 -16.69 -18.27
C ASN A 105 -6.79 -16.46 -17.34
N ASP A 106 -6.98 -15.66 -16.29
CA ASP A 106 -6.00 -15.42 -15.23
C ASP A 106 -6.69 -15.56 -13.87
N ARG A 107 -6.17 -16.44 -13.00
CA ARG A 107 -6.80 -16.73 -11.70
C ARG A 107 -6.62 -15.55 -10.74
N SER A 108 -7.70 -15.12 -10.11
CA SER A 108 -7.63 -14.03 -9.12
C SER A 108 -7.28 -14.49 -7.71
N TRP A 109 -7.74 -15.66 -7.29
CA TRP A 109 -7.69 -16.13 -5.89
C TRP A 109 -7.15 -17.56 -5.79
N ARG A 110 -6.41 -17.89 -4.72
CA ARG A 110 -5.74 -19.19 -4.56
C ARG A 110 -6.68 -20.37 -4.31
N GLY A 111 -7.95 -20.14 -3.97
CA GLY A 111 -8.93 -21.21 -3.73
C GLY A 111 -10.33 -21.01 -4.32
N TRP A 112 -10.68 -19.79 -4.77
CA TRP A 112 -12.08 -19.44 -5.11
C TRP A 112 -12.32 -19.15 -6.59
N SER A 113 -11.29 -19.15 -7.44
CA SER A 113 -11.51 -18.94 -8.89
C SER A 113 -12.10 -20.20 -9.53
N ARG A 114 -13.40 -20.18 -9.87
CA ARG A 114 -14.01 -21.19 -10.76
C ARG A 114 -13.21 -21.25 -12.06
N ARG A 115 -12.91 -22.46 -12.54
CA ARG A 115 -12.31 -22.68 -13.85
C ARG A 115 -13.33 -22.22 -14.90
N SER A 116 -13.09 -21.07 -15.54
CA SER A 116 -13.89 -20.65 -16.70
C SER A 116 -13.87 -21.79 -17.71
N ARG A 117 -15.04 -22.35 -18.03
CA ARG A 117 -15.14 -23.39 -19.06
C ARG A 117 -14.63 -22.79 -20.38
N PRO A 118 -13.88 -23.54 -21.21
CA PRO A 118 -13.56 -23.06 -22.54
C PRO A 118 -14.90 -22.83 -23.26
N THR A 119 -15.12 -21.61 -23.74
CA THR A 119 -16.21 -21.36 -24.69
C THR A 119 -15.84 -22.15 -25.94
N THR A 120 -16.48 -23.30 -26.15
CA THR A 120 -16.44 -23.98 -27.44
C THR A 120 -17.08 -23.03 -28.43
N ALA A 121 -16.26 -22.34 -29.22
CA ALA A 121 -16.72 -21.58 -30.36
C ALA A 121 -17.21 -22.59 -31.40
N THR A 122 -18.48 -22.96 -31.34
CA THR A 122 -19.19 -23.51 -32.49
C THR A 122 -19.49 -22.36 -33.43
N ARG A 123 -18.65 -22.18 -34.45
CA ARG A 123 -19.04 -21.89 -35.84
C ARG A 123 -17.84 -21.91 -36.76
#